data_AF-A0A958SX76-F1
#
_entry.id   AF-A0A958SX76-F1
#
_cell.length_a   1.000
_cell.length_b   1.000
_cell.length_c   1.000
_cell.angle_alpha   90.00
_cell.angle_beta   90.00
_cell.angle_gamma   90.00
#
_symmetry.space_group_name_H-M   'P 1'
#
loop_
_entity.id
_entity.type
_entity.pdbx_description
1 polymer ?
#
loop_
_entity_poly.entity_id
_entity_poly.type
_entity_poly.pdbx_seq_one_letter_code
_entity_poly.pdbx_strand_id
1 'polypeptide(L)' 'HLKYLSDSLEINVEDDGIGFDEAEIEKGSGLINMKSRAELIGVHFRLSSAKDKGTKLFMKYAYRSDSKLNL' A
#
# COMPACT_ATOMS: atom_id res chain seq x y z
N HIS A 1 0.84 -0.35 -11.78
CA HIS A 1 2.20 -0.36 -12.36
C HIS A 1 3.23 -0.80 -11.33
N LEU A 2 4.30 -1.47 -11.77
CA LEU A 2 5.44 -1.85 -10.93
C LEU A 2 6.68 -1.09 -11.39
N LYS A 3 7.47 -0.58 -10.46
CA LYS A 3 8.75 0.07 -10.74
C LYS A 3 9.82 -0.54 -9.86
N TYR A 4 10.77 -1.20 -10.52
CA TYR A 4 11.93 -1.82 -9.90
C TYR A 4 13.04 -0.77 -9.82
N LEU A 5 13.42 -0.39 -8.60
CA LEU A 5 14.55 0.48 -8.31
C LEU A 5 15.75 -0.38 -7.91
N SER A 6 16.91 0.24 -7.75
CA SER A 6 18.12 -0.49 -7.31
C SER A 6 18.00 -1.05 -5.89
N ASP A 7 17.21 -0.41 -5.03
CA ASP A 7 17.11 -0.68 -3.60
C ASP A 7 15.69 -1.06 -3.13
N SER A 8 14.71 -1.03 -4.03
CA SER A 8 13.30 -1.16 -3.67
C SER A 8 12.39 -1.49 -4.85
N LEU A 9 11.23 -2.04 -4.52
CA LEU A 9 10.09 -2.19 -5.43
C LEU A 9 9.02 -1.16 -5.06
N GLU A 10 8.63 -0.33 -6.02
CA GLU A 10 7.45 0.52 -5.94
C GLU A 10 6.28 -0.13 -6.67
N ILE A 11 5.16 -0.26 -5.98
CA ILE A 11 3.92 -0.84 -6.47
C ILE A 11 2.87 0.25 -6.42
N ASN A 12 2.23 0.50 -7.55
CA ASN A 12 1.12 1.43 -7.66
C ASN A 12 -0.07 0.70 -8.26
N VAL A 13 -1.22 0.76 -7.60
CA VAL A 13 -2.47 0.19 -8.10
C VAL A 13 -3.47 1.33 -8.13
N GLU A 14 -4.17 1.45 -9.26
CA GLU A 14 -5.20 2.45 -9.46
C GLU A 14 -6.42 1.77 -10.06
N ASP A 15 -7.59 2.09 -9.55
CA ASP A 15 -8.88 1.79 -10.17
C ASP A 15 -9.65 3.08 -10.40
N ASP A 16 -10.55 3.05 -11.37
CA ASP A 16 -11.46 4.13 -11.76
C ASP A 16 -12.88 3.90 -11.23
N GLY A 17 -13.01 3.16 -10.11
CA GLY A 17 -14.29 2.91 -9.47
C GLY A 17 -14.91 4.15 -8.82
N ILE A 18 -16.01 3.94 -8.10
CA ILE A 18 -16.73 5.04 -7.41
C ILE A 18 -15.92 5.71 -6.29
N GLY A 19 -14.84 5.08 -5.82
CA GLY A 19 -14.05 5.53 -4.68
C GLY A 19 -14.87 5.67 -3.37
N PHE A 20 -14.22 6.13 -2.32
CA PHE A 20 -14.82 6.32 -1.00
C PHE A 20 -14.11 7.42 -0.21
N ASP A 21 -14.79 7.97 0.79
CA ASP A 21 -14.14 8.84 1.76
C ASP A 21 -13.66 8.00 2.95
N GLU A 22 -12.35 7.97 3.18
CA GLU A 22 -11.74 7.23 4.29
C GLU A 22 -12.22 7.66 5.67
N ALA A 23 -12.71 8.89 5.83
CA ALA A 23 -13.28 9.39 7.08
C ALA A 23 -14.73 8.94 7.30
N GLU A 24 -15.46 8.60 6.24
CA GLU A 24 -16.88 8.26 6.30
C GLU A 24 -17.14 6.74 6.28
N ILE A 25 -16.14 5.91 5.96
CA ILE A 25 -16.33 4.46 5.84
C ILE A 25 -15.89 3.68 7.08
N GLU A 26 -16.64 2.61 7.35
CA GLU A 26 -16.13 1.52 8.17
C GLU A 26 -15.12 0.70 7.35
N LYS A 27 -13.92 0.51 7.90
CA LYS A 27 -12.88 -0.27 7.23
C LYS A 27 -13.23 -1.75 7.30
N GLY A 28 -13.73 -2.31 6.20
CA GLY A 28 -13.92 -3.74 6.06
C GLY A 28 -12.60 -4.54 6.11
N SER A 29 -12.72 -5.85 6.26
CA SER A 29 -11.57 -6.77 6.42
C SER A 29 -10.51 -6.65 5.32
N GLY A 30 -10.90 -6.28 4.10
CA GLY A 30 -9.96 -6.07 2.98
C GLY A 30 -8.94 -4.95 3.27
N LEU A 31 -9.41 -3.76 3.66
CA LEU A 31 -8.55 -2.61 3.97
C LEU A 31 -7.68 -2.88 5.20
N ILE A 32 -8.27 -3.50 6.23
CA ILE A 32 -7.56 -3.90 7.45
C ILE A 32 -6.43 -4.86 7.12
N ASN A 33 -6.71 -5.90 6.33
CA ASN A 33 -5.73 -6.92 5.97
C ASN A 33 -4.60 -6.38 5.09
N MET A 34 -4.89 -5.45 4.17
CA MET A 34 -3.83 -4.82 3.36
C MET A 34 -2.88 -4.00 4.23
N LYS A 35 -3.43 -3.20 5.15
CA LYS A 35 -2.63 -2.38 6.07
C LYS A 35 -1.79 -3.25 7.02
N SER A 36 -2.39 -4.25 7.67
CA SER A 36 -1.69 -5.11 8.63
C SER A 36 -0.58 -5.93 7.97
N ARG A 37 -0.80 -6.41 6.73
CA ARG A 37 0.24 -7.12 5.97
C ARG A 37 1.37 -6.19 5.55
N ALA A 38 1.07 -4.97 5.12
CA ALA A 38 2.10 -3.99 4.79
C ALA A 38 2.96 -3.63 6.01
N GLU A 39 2.34 -3.46 7.18
CA GLU A 39 3.04 -3.24 8.45
C GLU A 39 3.93 -4.43 8.82
N LEU A 40 3.43 -5.67 8.67
CA LEU A 40 4.16 -6.90 8.99
C LEU A 40 5.49 -7.04 8.23
N ILE A 41 5.53 -6.59 6.97
CA ILE A 41 6.73 -6.65 6.14
C ILE A 41 7.48 -5.31 6.04
N GLY A 42 7.12 -4.33 6.87
CA GLY A 42 7.81 -3.03 6.92
C GLY A 42 7.71 -2.21 5.63
N VAL A 43 6.61 -2.35 4.89
CA VAL A 43 6.34 -1.60 3.66
C VAL A 43 5.85 -0.20 3.97
N HIS A 44 6.35 0.79 3.23
CA HIS A 44 5.69 2.10 3.20
C HIS A 44 4.38 1.98 2.42
N PHE A 45 3.24 2.16 3.09
CA PHE A 45 1.90 1.97 2.53
C PHE A 45 1.14 3.29 2.52
N ARG A 46 0.53 3.64 1.39
CA ARG A 46 -0.40 4.76 1.25
C ARG A 46 -1.59 4.33 0.42
N LEU A 47 -2.78 4.43 0.99
CA LEU A 47 -4.04 4.34 0.29
C LEU A 47 -4.63 5.75 0.21
N SER A 48 -5.27 6.07 -0.91
CA SER A 48 -6.09 7.26 -1.06
C SER A 48 -7.26 6.93 -1.96
N SER A 49 -8.46 7.24 -1.50
CA SER A 49 -9.68 7.14 -2.29
C SER A 49 -10.47 8.43 -2.15
N ALA A 50 -11.27 8.76 -3.16
CA ALA A 50 -12.25 9.81 -3.08
C ALA A 50 -13.46 9.47 -3.95
N LYS A 51 -14.65 9.86 -3.50
CA LYS A 51 -15.89 9.67 -4.26
C LYS A 51 -15.74 10.22 -5.68
N ASP A 52 -16.13 9.41 -6.67
CA ASP A 52 -16.06 9.66 -8.11
C ASP A 52 -14.63 9.91 -8.66
N LYS A 53 -13.60 9.49 -7.93
CA LYS A 53 -12.18 9.59 -8.34
C LYS A 53 -11.44 8.25 -8.34
N GLY A 54 -12.12 7.17 -8.00
CA GLY A 54 -11.50 5.85 -7.83
C GLY A 54 -10.60 5.77 -6.61
N THR A 55 -9.72 4.77 -6.60
CA THR A 55 -8.79 4.50 -5.51
C THR A 55 -7.37 4.34 -6.03
N LYS A 56 -6.41 4.82 -5.24
CA LYS A 56 -4.98 4.67 -5.50
C LYS A 56 -4.29 4.06 -4.30
N LEU A 57 -3.50 3.03 -4.54
CA LEU A 57 -2.65 2.37 -3.57
C LEU A 57 -1.20 2.50 -4.03
N PHE A 58 -0.36 3.07 -3.16
CA PHE A 58 1.09 3.10 -3.31
C PHE A 58 1.73 2.25 -2.21
N MET A 59 2.67 1.40 -2.60
CA MET A 59 3.53 0.65 -1.69
C MET A 59 4.99 0.75 -2.13
N LYS A 60 5.89 0.96 -1.18
CA LYS A 60 7.34 0.85 -1.39
C LYS A 60 7.93 -0.20 -0.45
N TYR A 61 8.49 -1.26 -1.05
CA TYR A 61 9.17 -2.33 -0.35
C TYR A 61 10.66 -2.24 -0.58
N ALA A 62 11.45 -2.01 0.47
CA ALA A 62 12.90 -2.04 0.37
C ALA A 62 13.38 -3.48 0.13
N TYR A 63 14.30 -3.67 -0.81
CA TYR A 63 14.98 -4.94 -0.94
C TYR A 63 15.80 -5.21 0.31
N ARG A 64 15.87 -6.48 0.71
CA ARG A 64 16.72 -6.87 1.82
C ARG A 64 18.15 -6.48 1.49
N SER A 65 18.69 -5.49 2.17
CA SER A 65 20.13 -5.42 2.41
C SER A 65 20.43 -6.49 3.44
N ASP A 66 21.35 -7.42 3.18
CA ASP A 66 21.69 -8.55 4.07
C ASP A 66 22.29 -8.16 5.44
N SER A 67 22.09 -6.93 5.92
CA SER A 67 22.84 -6.37 7.03
C SER A 67 22.13 -6.29 8.39
N LYS A 68 20.85 -6.66 8.56
CA LYS A 68 20.24 -6.73 9.92
C LYS A 68 19.16 -7.82 10.06
N LEU A 69 19.60 -9.07 10.20
CA LEU A 69 18.94 -9.99 11.12
C LEU A 69 19.61 -9.78 12.49
N ASN A 70 19.05 -8.87 13.29
CA ASN A 70 19.30 -8.90 14.73
C ASN A 70 18.35 -9.95 15.30
N LEU A 71 18.83 -11.19 15.39
CA LEU A 71 18.34 -12.17 16.37
C LEU A 71 19.11 -11.97 17.66
#